data_AF-A0AAW2NSY8-F1
#
_entry.id   AF-A0AAW2NSY8-F1
#
_cell.length_a   1.000
_cell.length_b   1.000
_cell.length_c   1.000
_cell.angle_alpha   90.00
_cell.angle_beta   90.00
_cell.angle_gamma   90.00
#
_symmetry.space_group_name_H-M   'P 1'
#
loop_
_entity.id
_entity.type
_entity.pdbx_description
1 polymer ?
#
loop_
_entity_poly.entity_id
_entity_poly.type
_entity_poly.pdbx_seq_one_letter_code
_entity_poly.pdbx_strand_id
1 'polypeptide(L)'
;MDFIFRQQAPRAPSIVRWHAPSPSWFKLNTDGSSLGNPGLAGAAGIIRDSAGHVHLAYQFALGPGTSVLAELTAVTARCRRPQTPHLLVADVQHVFREANGAADHLAKEAASLQLTRVLHHDDITGVLRGILCLDRQGVPHLRRG
;
A
#
# COMPACT_ATOMS: atom_id res chain seq x y z
N MET A 1 14.20 -36.37 8.15
CA MET A 1 13.11 -35.48 8.59
C MET A 1 12.12 -35.45 7.44
N ASP A 2 10.94 -36.02 7.63
CA ASP A 2 9.93 -36.09 6.58
C ASP A 2 8.90 -34.98 6.80
N PHE A 3 8.73 -34.14 5.78
CA PHE A 3 7.69 -33.12 5.78
C PHE A 3 6.52 -33.61 4.93
N ILE A 4 5.34 -33.73 5.55
CA ILE A 4 4.09 -34.01 4.85
C ILE A 4 3.42 -32.67 4.53
N PHE A 5 3.27 -32.35 3.25
CA PHE A 5 2.54 -31.16 2.79
C PHE A 5 1.17 -31.56 2.25
N ARG A 6 0.14 -30.75 2.58
CA ARG A 6 -1.18 -30.84 1.96
C ARG A 6 -1.23 -29.84 0.80
N GLN A 7 -1.46 -30.34 -0.41
CA GLN A 7 -1.72 -29.47 -1.56
C GLN A 7 -3.04 -28.73 -1.31
N GLN A 8 -3.00 -27.40 -1.22
CA GLN A 8 -4.22 -26.60 -1.20
C GLN A 8 -4.84 -26.66 -2.60
N ALA A 9 -6.15 -26.93 -2.68
CA ALA A 9 -6.88 -26.85 -3.95
C ALA A 9 -6.73 -25.43 -4.54
N PRO A 10 -6.65 -25.28 -5.87
CA PRO A 10 -6.56 -23.96 -6.50
C PRO A 10 -7.74 -23.10 -6.04
N ARG A 11 -7.46 -21.90 -5.52
CA ARG A 11 -8.53 -20.99 -5.10
C ARG A 11 -9.23 -20.49 -6.35
N ALA A 12 -10.57 -20.48 -6.33
CA ALA A 12 -11.33 -19.88 -7.41
C ALA A 12 -10.93 -18.39 -7.57
N PRO A 13 -10.88 -17.86 -8.81
CA PRO A 13 -10.61 -16.46 -9.03
C PRO A 13 -11.62 -15.61 -8.25
N SER A 14 -11.13 -14.54 -7.61
CA SER A 14 -11.97 -13.62 -6.85
C SER A 14 -11.84 -12.21 -7.37
N ILE A 15 -12.94 -11.47 -7.34
CA ILE A 15 -12.97 -10.06 -7.66
C ILE A 15 -12.58 -9.28 -6.41
N VAL A 16 -11.57 -8.43 -6.55
CA VAL A 16 -11.06 -7.57 -5.48
C VAL A 16 -11.11 -6.12 -5.96
N ARG A 17 -11.58 -5.19 -5.14
CA ARG A 17 -11.58 -3.76 -5.47
C ARG A 17 -11.23 -2.94 -4.25
N TRP A 18 -10.71 -1.74 -4.46
CA TRP A 18 -10.59 -0.79 -3.38
C TRP A 18 -11.98 -0.33 -2.91
N HIS A 19 -12.13 -0.19 -1.60
CA HIS A 19 -13.34 0.29 -0.97
C HIS A 19 -13.05 1.56 -0.20
N ALA A 20 -13.80 2.62 -0.49
CA ALA A 20 -13.73 3.86 0.27
C ALA A 20 -14.07 3.63 1.75
N PRO A 21 -13.42 4.36 2.67
CA PRO A 21 -13.84 4.35 4.07
C PRO A 21 -15.20 5.02 4.24
N SER A 22 -15.86 4.79 5.38
CA SER A 22 -17.07 5.50 5.75
C SER A 22 -16.85 7.03 5.79
N PRO A 23 -17.88 7.86 5.59
CA PRO A 23 -17.76 9.30 5.75
C PRO A 23 -17.14 9.68 7.10
N SER A 24 -16.30 10.73 7.10
CA SER A 24 -15.50 11.18 8.27
C SER A 24 -14.33 10.27 8.68
N TRP A 25 -14.09 9.19 7.94
CA TRP A 25 -12.90 8.36 8.12
C TRP A 25 -11.88 8.58 7.00
N PHE A 26 -10.61 8.45 7.37
CA PHE A 26 -9.51 8.36 6.44
C PHE A 26 -9.03 6.92 6.35
N LYS A 27 -8.66 6.48 5.15
CA LYS A 27 -8.04 5.18 4.91
C LYS A 27 -6.56 5.37 4.61
N LEU A 28 -5.71 4.82 5.47
CA LEU A 28 -4.27 4.67 5.23
C LEU A 28 -4.01 3.29 4.63
N ASN A 29 -3.53 3.26 3.40
CA ASN A 29 -2.99 2.08 2.75
C ASN A 29 -1.46 2.14 2.82
N THR A 30 -0.81 1.07 3.27
CA THR A 30 0.66 0.95 3.32
C THR A 30 1.12 -0.28 2.56
N ASP A 31 2.35 -0.26 2.06
CA ASP A 31 2.97 -1.41 1.42
C ASP A 31 4.51 -1.31 1.45
N GLY A 32 5.16 -2.46 1.43
CA GLY A 32 6.61 -2.61 1.33
C GLY A 32 7.01 -3.40 0.08
N SER A 33 8.08 -2.99 -0.58
CA SER A 33 8.64 -3.69 -1.72
C SER A 33 10.13 -3.96 -1.55
N SER A 34 10.59 -5.08 -2.10
CA SER A 34 12.01 -5.45 -2.15
C SER A 34 12.31 -6.16 -3.47
N LEU A 35 13.28 -5.64 -4.23
CA LEU A 35 13.73 -6.15 -5.53
C LEU A 35 14.73 -7.30 -5.31
N GLY A 36 14.22 -8.46 -4.90
CA GLY A 36 15.00 -9.55 -4.29
C GLY A 36 14.80 -9.57 -2.77
N ASN A 37 15.09 -10.68 -2.09
CA ASN A 37 14.89 -10.78 -0.64
C ASN A 37 16.06 -11.53 0.03
N PRO A 38 17.14 -10.83 0.42
CA PRO A 38 17.28 -9.37 0.45
C PRO A 38 17.52 -8.73 -0.94
N GLY A 39 17.15 -7.46 -1.09
CA GLY A 39 17.28 -6.67 -2.33
C GLY A 39 17.07 -5.18 -2.09
N LEU A 40 17.11 -4.34 -3.13
CA LEU A 40 16.78 -2.91 -2.99
C LEU A 40 15.32 -2.77 -2.55
N ALA A 41 15.09 -2.11 -1.42
CA ALA A 41 13.81 -2.05 -0.76
C ALA A 41 13.26 -0.62 -0.70
N GLY A 42 11.94 -0.55 -0.62
CA GLY A 42 11.16 0.68 -0.56
C GLY A 42 9.88 0.48 0.22
N ALA A 43 9.44 1.52 0.92
CA ALA A 43 8.25 1.49 1.76
C ALA A 43 7.37 2.69 1.45
N ALA A 44 6.05 2.51 1.40
CA ALA A 44 5.14 3.58 1.02
C ALA A 44 3.80 3.51 1.72
N GLY A 45 3.07 4.62 1.65
CA GLY A 45 1.67 4.65 2.03
C GLY A 45 0.93 5.87 1.51
N ILE A 46 -0.40 5.77 1.50
CA ILE A 46 -1.30 6.77 0.95
C ILE A 46 -2.53 6.91 1.84
N ILE A 47 -2.89 8.14 2.18
CA ILE A 47 -4.13 8.47 2.90
C ILE A 47 -5.14 9.09 1.96
N ARG A 48 -6.34 8.51 2.01
CA ARG A 48 -7.51 8.91 1.22
C ARG A 48 -8.73 9.13 2.10
N ASP A 49 -9.59 10.06 1.71
CA ASP A 49 -10.90 10.25 2.33
C ASP A 49 -11.98 9.34 1.72
N SER A 50 -13.22 9.47 2.18
CA SER A 50 -14.37 8.71 1.69
C SER A 50 -14.77 9.05 0.24
N ALA A 51 -14.32 10.17 -0.32
CA ALA A 51 -14.50 10.52 -1.73
C ALA A 51 -13.35 9.98 -2.61
N GLY A 52 -12.37 9.31 -2.00
CA GLY A 52 -11.17 8.81 -2.66
C GLY A 52 -10.14 9.89 -2.97
N HIS A 53 -10.29 11.12 -2.47
CA HIS A 53 -9.28 12.16 -2.65
C HIS A 53 -8.05 11.84 -1.79
N VAL A 54 -6.87 12.07 -2.37
CA VAL A 54 -5.60 11.87 -1.69
C VAL A 54 -5.29 13.10 -0.84
N HIS A 55 -5.09 12.90 0.47
CA HIS A 55 -4.66 13.96 1.38
C HIS A 55 -3.14 13.97 1.53
N LEU A 56 -2.52 12.79 1.53
CA LEU A 56 -1.07 12.64 1.62
C LEU A 56 -0.64 11.25 1.16
N ALA A 57 0.39 11.16 0.34
CA ALA A 57 1.14 9.93 0.11
C ALA A 57 2.62 10.12 0.49
N TYR A 58 3.28 9.02 0.79
CA TYR A 58 4.71 8.98 1.08
C TYR A 58 5.34 7.75 0.48
N GLN A 59 6.61 7.87 0.13
CA GLN A 59 7.47 6.80 -0.29
C GLN A 59 8.87 7.00 0.26
N PHE A 60 9.50 5.92 0.72
CA PHE A 60 10.80 5.89 1.37
C PHE A 60 11.68 4.84 0.69
N ALA A 61 12.85 5.26 0.24
CA ALA A 61 13.91 4.36 -0.17
C ALA A 61 14.62 3.82 1.08
N LEU A 62 14.74 2.50 1.18
CA LEU A 62 15.38 1.84 2.31
C LEU A 62 16.78 1.33 2.00
N GLY A 63 17.21 1.36 0.73
CA GLY A 63 18.42 0.68 0.30
C GLY A 63 18.27 -0.84 0.38
N PRO A 64 19.37 -1.60 0.51
CA PRO A 64 19.33 -3.05 0.69
C PRO A 64 18.52 -3.44 1.94
N GLY A 65 17.50 -4.28 1.75
CA GLY A 65 16.60 -4.70 2.82
C GLY A 65 15.82 -5.96 2.45
N THR A 66 15.00 -6.43 3.39
CA THR A 66 14.07 -7.55 3.16
C THR A 66 12.66 -7.02 2.93
N SER A 67 11.79 -7.85 2.36
CA SER A 67 10.36 -7.52 2.24
C SER A 67 9.74 -7.23 3.61
N VAL A 68 10.12 -7.97 4.65
CA VAL A 68 9.61 -7.77 6.02
C VAL A 68 10.02 -6.41 6.57
N LEU A 69 11.26 -5.99 6.36
CA LEU A 69 11.73 -4.67 6.77
C LEU A 69 10.94 -3.56 6.06
N ALA A 70 10.69 -3.73 4.76
CA ALA A 70 9.94 -2.78 3.95
C ALA A 70 8.51 -2.60 4.47
N GLU A 71 7.79 -3.70 4.70
CA GLU A 71 6.41 -3.70 5.20
C GLU A 71 6.30 -3.05 6.59
N LEU A 72 7.21 -3.41 7.51
CA LEU A 72 7.23 -2.82 8.84
C LEU A 72 7.54 -1.32 8.80
N THR A 73 8.45 -0.90 7.92
CA THR A 73 8.79 0.51 7.75
C THR A 73 7.62 1.30 7.16
N ALA A 74 6.87 0.71 6.23
CA ALA A 74 5.71 1.35 5.61
C ALA A 74 4.65 1.77 6.65
N VAL A 75 4.38 0.91 7.63
CA VAL A 75 3.44 1.18 8.73
C VAL A 75 4.01 2.20 9.73
N THR A 76 5.29 2.07 10.09
CA THR A 76 5.88 2.86 11.18
C THR A 76 6.32 4.26 10.77
N ALA A 77 6.67 4.49 9.50
CA ALA A 77 7.23 5.75 9.04
C ALA A 77 6.26 6.94 9.21
N ARG A 78 4.95 6.70 9.17
CA ARG A 78 3.94 7.75 9.39
C ARG A 78 3.58 7.98 10.86
N CYS A 79 3.90 7.03 11.74
CA CYS A 79 3.61 7.11 13.17
C CYS A 79 4.59 8.02 13.94
N ARG A 80 5.65 8.54 13.28
CA ARG A 80 6.73 9.32 13.92
C ARG A 80 6.67 10.84 13.72
N ARG A 81 5.56 11.44 13.26
CA ARG A 81 5.45 12.92 13.24
C ARG A 81 4.94 13.46 14.58
N PRO A 82 5.65 14.38 15.26
CA PRO A 82 5.27 14.92 16.58
C PRO A 82 4.06 15.87 16.59
N GLN A 83 3.25 15.95 15.53
CA GLN A 83 2.19 16.98 15.39
C GLN A 83 0.78 16.42 15.11
N THR A 84 0.49 15.16 15.42
CA THR A 84 -0.90 14.70 15.53
C THR A 84 -1.23 14.48 17.01
N PRO A 85 -1.65 15.53 17.74
CA PRO A 85 -2.24 15.32 19.04
C PRO A 85 -3.61 14.66 18.84
N HIS A 86 -3.98 13.82 19.80
CA HIS A 86 -5.29 13.19 19.98
C HIS A 86 -5.52 11.89 19.18
N LEU A 87 -5.34 10.78 19.91
CA LEU A 87 -6.00 9.47 19.76
C LEU A 87 -6.74 9.27 18.42
N LEU A 88 -6.01 8.85 17.39
CA LEU A 88 -6.62 8.28 16.19
C LEU A 88 -7.29 6.97 16.61
N VAL A 89 -8.63 6.94 16.63
CA VAL A 89 -9.33 5.66 16.55
C VAL A 89 -8.95 5.08 15.19
N ALA A 90 -8.21 3.98 15.19
CA ALA A 90 -7.80 3.29 13.99
C ALA A 90 -8.51 1.94 13.94
N ASP A 91 -9.27 1.70 12.87
CA ASP A 91 -9.74 0.37 12.52
C ASP A 91 -8.73 -0.26 11.56
N VAL A 92 -8.16 -1.40 11.94
CA VAL A 92 -7.13 -2.10 11.15
C VAL A 92 -7.83 -3.17 10.31
N GLN A 93 -7.82 -2.96 8.99
CA GLN A 93 -8.41 -3.88 8.04
C GLN A 93 -7.31 -4.51 7.17
N HIS A 94 -7.33 -5.84 7.04
CA HIS A 94 -6.49 -6.51 6.06
C HIS A 94 -7.12 -6.34 4.67
N VAL A 95 -6.38 -5.69 3.77
CA VAL A 95 -6.78 -5.45 2.39
C VAL A 95 -5.96 -6.37 1.49
N PHE A 96 -6.62 -7.05 0.55
CA PHE A 96 -5.92 -7.85 -0.45
C PHE A 96 -4.99 -6.96 -1.29
N ARG A 97 -3.83 -7.48 -1.69
CA ARG A 97 -2.82 -6.74 -2.47
C ARG A 97 -3.41 -6.08 -3.71
N GLU A 98 -4.36 -6.75 -4.36
CA GLU A 98 -5.04 -6.26 -5.57
C GLU A 98 -5.93 -5.03 -5.30
N ALA A 99 -6.36 -4.79 -4.06
CA ALA A 99 -7.06 -3.57 -3.63
C ALA A 99 -6.11 -2.52 -2.99
N ASN A 100 -4.79 -2.79 -3.01
CA ASN A 100 -3.75 -1.93 -2.45
C ASN A 100 -2.82 -1.33 -3.52
N GLY A 101 -3.25 -1.33 -4.79
CA GLY A 101 -2.40 -1.04 -5.94
C GLY A 101 -1.65 0.29 -5.88
N ALA A 102 -2.25 1.33 -5.31
CA ALA A 102 -1.60 2.63 -5.17
C ALA A 102 -0.39 2.59 -4.21
N ALA A 103 -0.51 1.90 -3.07
CA ALA A 103 0.59 1.75 -2.13
C ALA A 103 1.67 0.79 -2.66
N ASP A 104 1.27 -0.31 -3.32
CA ASP A 104 2.18 -1.24 -4.01
C ASP A 104 3.00 -0.51 -5.10
N HIS A 105 2.35 0.34 -5.90
CA HIS A 105 3.02 1.14 -6.93
C HIS A 105 4.06 2.07 -6.33
N LEU A 106 3.70 2.83 -5.29
CA LEU A 106 4.63 3.73 -4.61
C LEU A 106 5.79 2.98 -3.94
N ALA A 107 5.53 1.84 -3.31
CA ALA A 107 6.58 1.05 -2.66
C ALA A 107 7.59 0.49 -3.68
N LYS A 108 7.09 0.03 -4.83
CA LYS A 108 7.93 -0.42 -5.96
C LYS A 108 8.71 0.73 -6.57
N GLU A 109 8.08 1.88 -6.79
CA GLU A 109 8.75 3.07 -7.31
C GLU A 109 9.89 3.50 -6.38
N ALA A 110 9.64 3.55 -5.06
CA ALA A 110 10.65 3.84 -4.05
C ALA A 110 11.83 2.85 -4.09
N ALA A 111 11.54 1.56 -4.21
CA ALA A 111 12.55 0.51 -4.28
C ALA A 111 13.36 0.57 -5.58
N SER A 112 12.71 0.81 -6.72
CA SER A 112 13.37 0.85 -8.04
C SER A 112 14.17 2.13 -8.26
N LEU A 113 13.62 3.28 -7.89
CA LEU A 113 14.26 4.58 -8.09
C LEU A 113 15.15 4.99 -6.93
N GLN A 114 15.14 4.24 -5.82
CA GLN A 114 15.82 4.60 -4.57
C GLN A 114 15.53 6.04 -4.16
N LEU A 115 14.24 6.40 -4.22
CA LEU A 115 13.73 7.74 -3.99
C LEU A 115 12.85 7.81 -2.74
N THR A 116 12.98 8.91 -1.99
CA THR A 116 12.11 9.26 -0.87
C THR A 116 11.35 10.55 -1.16
N ARG A 117 10.02 10.54 -1.07
CA ARG A 117 9.16 11.71 -1.31
C ARG A 117 7.91 11.69 -0.45
N VAL A 118 7.37 12.88 -0.23
CA VAL A 118 6.00 13.12 0.22
C VAL A 118 5.25 13.73 -0.96
N LEU A 119 4.05 13.23 -1.24
CA LEU A 119 3.20 13.68 -2.34
C LEU A 119 1.89 14.21 -1.79
N HIS A 120 1.50 15.40 -2.26
CA HIS A 120 0.19 15.98 -2.06
C HIS A 120 -0.68 15.75 -3.30
N HIS A 121 -1.94 16.18 -3.24
CA HIS A 121 -2.92 16.01 -4.31
C HIS A 121 -2.38 16.42 -5.69
N ASP A 122 -1.72 17.57 -5.78
CA ASP A 122 -1.25 18.14 -7.05
C ASP A 122 -0.01 17.43 -7.62
N ASP A 123 0.69 16.66 -6.79
CA ASP A 123 1.84 15.84 -7.20
C ASP A 123 1.40 14.51 -7.83
N ILE A 124 0.12 14.14 -7.69
CA ILE A 124 -0.42 12.86 -8.17
C ILE A 124 -0.62 12.90 -9.69
N THR A 125 0.31 12.26 -10.41
CA THR A 125 0.33 12.24 -11.87
C THR A 125 0.54 10.81 -12.42
N GLY A 126 0.48 10.66 -13.74
CA GLY A 126 0.85 9.42 -14.44
C GLY A 126 0.09 8.16 -13.99
N VAL A 127 0.85 7.08 -13.80
CA VAL A 127 0.32 5.74 -13.46
C VAL A 127 -0.44 5.76 -12.13
N LEU A 128 0.09 6.46 -11.11
CA LEU A 128 -0.56 6.58 -9.81
C LEU A 128 -1.94 7.23 -9.94
N ARG A 129 -2.07 8.31 -10.74
CA ARG A 129 -3.37 8.93 -11.02
C ARG A 129 -4.32 7.96 -11.71
N GLY A 130 -3.83 7.17 -12.66
CA GLY A 130 -4.61 6.12 -13.33
C GLY A 130 -5.18 5.09 -12.36
N ILE A 131 -4.33 4.55 -11.47
CA ILE A 131 -4.74 3.59 -10.42
C ILE A 131 -5.83 4.20 -9.53
N LEU A 132 -5.62 5.42 -9.04
CA LEU A 132 -6.56 6.10 -8.16
C LEU A 132 -7.92 6.39 -8.84
N CYS A 133 -7.90 6.73 -10.13
CA CYS A 133 -9.13 6.90 -10.92
C CYS A 133 -9.92 5.58 -11.02
N LEU A 134 -9.24 4.46 -11.28
CA LEU A 134 -9.88 3.14 -11.36
C LEU A 134 -10.45 2.70 -10.01
N ASP A 135 -9.69 2.90 -8.93
CA ASP A 135 -10.14 2.67 -7.55
C ASP A 135 -11.44 3.45 -7.25
N ARG A 136 -11.46 4.74 -7.59
CA ARG A 136 -12.61 5.62 -7.37
C ARG A 136 -13.83 5.23 -8.21
N GLN A 137 -13.61 4.68 -9.39
CA GLN A 137 -14.68 4.12 -10.24
C GLN A 137 -15.15 2.73 -9.76
N GLY A 138 -14.48 2.14 -8.76
CA GLY A 138 -14.80 0.82 -8.24
C GLY A 138 -14.50 -0.31 -9.23
N VAL A 139 -13.57 -0.09 -10.16
CA VAL A 139 -13.18 -1.08 -11.17
C VAL A 139 -12.51 -2.26 -10.47
N PRO A 140 -13.01 -3.49 -10.64
CA PRO A 140 -12.45 -4.65 -9.97
C PRO A 140 -11.15 -5.13 -10.62
N HIS A 141 -10.25 -5.62 -9.78
CA HIS A 141 -9.09 -6.43 -10.15
C HIS A 141 -9.42 -7.91 -10.04
N LEU A 142 -8.97 -8.69 -11.01
CA LEU A 142 -9.05 -10.14 -10.97
C LEU A 142 -7.88 -10.70 -10.16
N ARG A 143 -8.20 -11.38 -9.05
CA ARG A 143 -7.23 -12.19 -8.33
C ARG A 143 -7.29 -13.62 -8.84
N ARG A 144 -6.19 -14.10 -9.42
CA ARG A 144 -6.01 -15.53 -9.73
C ARG A 144 -5.55 -16.24 -8.46
N GLY A 145 -6.21 -17.35 -8.12
CA GLY A 145 -5.95 -18.10 -6.90
C GLY A 145 -4.77 -19.05 -6.98
#